data_AF-A0A2T5JT22-F1
#
_entry.id   AF-A0A2T5JT22-F1
#
_cell.length_a   1.000
_cell.length_b   1.000
_cell.length_c   1.000
_cell.angle_alpha   90.00
_cell.angle_beta   90.00
_cell.angle_gamma   90.00
#
_symmetry.space_group_name_H-M   'P 1'
#
loop_
_entity.id
_entity.type
_entity.pdbx_description
1 polymer ?
#
loop_
_entity_poly.entity_id
_entity_poly.type
_entity_poly.pdbx_seq_one_letter_code
_entity_poly.pdbx_strand_id
1 'polypeptide(L)'
;MEARAFDSRQPQGFRRMCRDRDAAQAGPVWSLHLVHRETGDVLRLNGMPLVIYTRDATEGLASLLEDRDPRLWRAEVSRVAEPLARI
;
A
#
# COMPACT_ATOMS: atom_id res chain seq x y z
N MET A 1 49.20 -6.19 -40.22
CA MET A 1 48.70 -6.43 -38.86
C MET A 1 48.16 -5.10 -38.37
N GLU A 2 46.90 -4.79 -38.71
CA GLU A 2 46.29 -3.47 -38.43
C GLU A 2 45.37 -3.59 -37.21
N ALA A 3 45.70 -2.84 -36.16
CA ALA A 3 44.89 -2.72 -34.96
C ALA A 3 43.70 -1.80 -35.26
N ARG A 4 42.51 -2.40 -35.37
CA ARG A 4 41.26 -1.66 -35.48
C ARG A 4 41.02 -0.87 -34.20
N ALA A 5 40.93 0.45 -34.32
CA ALA A 5 40.50 1.32 -33.24
C ALA A 5 39.12 0.87 -32.74
N PHE A 6 39.03 0.57 -31.44
CA PHE A 6 37.79 0.25 -30.75
C PHE A 6 37.01 1.55 -30.60
N ASP A 7 35.96 1.72 -31.40
CA ASP A 7 35.07 2.88 -31.40
C ASP A 7 34.34 2.95 -30.04
N SER A 8 34.77 3.91 -29.21
CA SER A 8 34.26 4.18 -27.86
C SER A 8 32.88 4.85 -27.87
N ARG A 9 31.90 4.27 -28.57
CA ARG A 9 30.49 4.60 -28.31
C ARG A 9 30.04 3.88 -27.04
N GLN A 10 30.41 4.46 -25.91
CA GLN A 10 29.76 4.21 -24.64
C GLN A 10 28.25 4.41 -24.83
N PRO A 11 27.38 3.41 -24.57
CA PRO A 11 25.99 3.70 -24.34
C PRO A 11 25.90 4.49 -23.03
N GLN A 12 25.75 5.80 -23.17
CA GLN A 12 25.41 6.69 -22.08
C GLN A 12 24.03 6.27 -21.57
N GLY A 13 23.96 5.89 -20.30
CA GLY A 13 22.71 5.80 -19.57
C GLY A 13 22.16 4.38 -19.39
N PHE A 14 22.84 3.57 -18.58
CA PHE A 14 22.12 2.65 -17.69
C PHE A 14 21.45 3.47 -16.59
N ARG A 15 20.51 4.36 -16.97
CA ARG A 15 19.59 4.94 -16.01
C ARG A 15 18.65 3.79 -15.66
N ARG A 16 18.81 3.25 -14.45
CA ARG A 16 17.91 2.27 -13.85
C ARG A 16 16.50 2.87 -13.82
N MET A 17 15.77 2.68 -14.92
CA MET A 17 14.38 3.03 -15.08
C MET A 17 13.55 1.92 -14.44
N CYS A 18 13.78 1.66 -13.16
CA CYS A 18 12.91 0.83 -12.36
C CYS A 18 12.12 1.78 -11.46
N ARG A 19 10.79 1.76 -11.64
CA ARG A 19 9.75 2.37 -10.77
C ARG A 19 9.61 3.88 -10.86
N ASP A 20 8.85 4.32 -11.85
CA ASP A 20 8.03 5.52 -11.65
C ASP A 20 6.63 5.28 -12.23
N ARG A 21 6.59 4.72 -13.45
CA ARG A 21 5.35 4.33 -14.14
C ARG A 21 4.52 3.25 -13.43
N ASP A 22 5.13 2.42 -12.57
CA ASP A 22 4.44 1.38 -11.79
C ASP A 22 3.79 1.95 -10.52
N ALA A 23 4.41 2.95 -9.89
CA ALA A 23 3.87 3.61 -8.70
C ALA A 23 2.69 4.53 -9.08
N ALA A 24 2.79 5.23 -10.21
CA ALA A 24 1.72 6.08 -10.73
C ALA A 24 0.47 5.33 -11.22
N GLN A 25 0.58 4.01 -11.46
CA GLN A 25 -0.53 3.15 -11.90
C GLN A 25 -1.05 2.22 -10.79
N ALA A 26 -0.43 2.25 -9.61
CA ALA A 26 -0.91 1.53 -8.46
C ALA A 26 -2.21 2.20 -7.97
N GLY A 27 -3.35 1.52 -8.14
CA GLY A 27 -4.65 1.99 -7.62
C GLY A 27 -4.60 2.30 -6.12
N PRO A 28 -5.62 3.00 -5.58
CA PRO A 28 -5.61 3.46 -4.19
C PRO A 28 -5.38 2.32 -3.21
N VAL A 29 -4.61 2.59 -2.16
CA VAL A 29 -4.49 1.70 -1.00
C VAL A 29 -5.43 2.20 0.08
N TRP A 30 -6.05 1.26 0.77
CA TRP A 30 -7.00 1.50 1.85
C TRP A 30 -6.46 0.92 3.15
N SER A 31 -6.67 1.61 4.25
CA SER A 31 -6.44 1.11 5.60
C SER A 31 -7.79 0.84 6.27
N LEU A 32 -7.92 -0.36 6.84
CA LEU A 32 -9.13 -0.81 7.50
C LEU A 32 -8.84 -1.12 8.97
N HIS A 33 -9.73 -0.68 9.84
CA HIS A 33 -9.68 -0.92 11.28
C HIS A 33 -11.01 -1.50 11.76
N LEU A 34 -10.97 -2.39 12.75
CA LEU A 34 -12.17 -2.81 13.46
C LEU A 34 -12.32 -1.97 14.73
N VAL A 35 -13.47 -1.33 14.89
CA VAL A 35 -13.74 -0.36 15.96
C VAL A 35 -14.96 -0.80 16.76
N HIS A 36 -14.83 -0.82 18.08
CA HIS A 36 -15.90 -1.16 18.99
C HIS A 36 -16.95 -0.04 18.95
N ARG A 37 -18.21 -0.39 18.74
CA ARG A 37 -19.27 0.59 18.45
C ARG A 37 -19.58 1.49 19.63
N GLU A 38 -19.60 0.93 20.84
CA GLU A 38 -19.97 1.67 22.05
C GLU A 38 -18.83 2.50 22.61
N THR A 39 -17.61 1.95 22.61
CA THR A 39 -16.45 2.60 23.24
C THR A 39 -15.60 3.40 22.25
N GLY A 40 -15.70 3.10 20.95
CA GLY A 40 -14.83 3.67 19.93
C GLY A 40 -13.42 3.08 19.89
N ASP A 41 -13.15 2.01 20.65
CA ASP A 41 -11.82 1.41 20.71
C ASP A 41 -11.49 0.62 19.46
N VAL A 42 -10.26 0.77 18.96
CA VAL A 42 -9.73 -0.08 17.88
C VAL A 42 -9.39 -1.46 18.44
N LEU A 43 -9.77 -2.52 17.71
CA LEU A 43 -9.37 -3.89 18.03
C LEU A 43 -7.85 -3.99 18.12
N ARG A 44 -7.36 -4.55 19.22
CA ARG A 44 -5.94 -4.80 19.46
C ARG A 44 -5.66 -6.29 19.59
N LEU A 45 -4.57 -6.74 18.98
CA LEU A 45 -4.02 -8.08 19.15
C LEU A 45 -2.68 -7.95 19.88
N ASN A 46 -2.54 -8.62 21.04
CA ASN A 46 -1.35 -8.51 21.89
C ASN A 46 -0.96 -7.05 22.20
N GLY A 47 -1.96 -6.20 22.44
CA GLY A 47 -1.78 -4.78 22.72
C GLY A 47 -1.55 -3.88 21.50
N MET A 48 -1.34 -4.42 20.30
CA MET A 48 -1.12 -3.66 19.07
C MET A 48 -2.41 -3.47 18.28
N PRO A 49 -2.71 -2.27 17.75
CA PRO A 49 -3.90 -2.05 16.92
C PRO A 49 -3.83 -2.86 15.64
N LEU A 50 -4.92 -3.57 15.33
CA LEU A 50 -5.05 -4.28 14.06
C LEU A 50 -5.35 -3.27 12.94
N VAL A 51 -4.57 -3.33 11.88
CA VAL A 51 -4.80 -2.60 10.63
C VAL A 51 -4.59 -3.54 9.45
N ILE A 52 -5.52 -3.52 8.50
CA ILE A 52 -5.37 -4.23 7.22
C ILE A 52 -5.17 -3.19 6.12
N TYR A 53 -4.17 -3.42 5.27
CA TYR A 53 -3.96 -2.64 4.06
C TYR A 53 -4.37 -3.46 2.84
N THR A 54 -5.21 -2.89 1.98
CA THR A 54 -5.71 -3.58 0.78
C THR A 54 -5.87 -2.60 -0.38
N ARG A 55 -5.86 -3.12 -1.61
CA ARG A 55 -6.26 -2.38 -2.81
C ARG A 55 -7.76 -2.51 -3.11
N ASP A 56 -8.41 -3.52 -2.54
CA ASP A 56 -9.85 -3.74 -2.62
C ASP A 56 -10.48 -3.56 -1.24
N ALA A 57 -11.05 -2.38 -1.02
CA ALA A 57 -11.67 -2.05 0.26
C ALA A 57 -12.90 -2.91 0.55
N THR A 58 -13.63 -3.35 -0.48
CA THR A 58 -14.87 -4.10 -0.32
C THR A 58 -14.59 -5.52 0.13
N GLU A 59 -13.64 -6.19 -0.55
CA GLU A 59 -13.20 -7.54 -0.17
C GLU A 59 -12.53 -7.53 1.21
N GLY A 60 -11.62 -6.58 1.46
CA GLY A 60 -10.97 -6.45 2.77
C GLY A 60 -11.96 -6.16 3.90
N LEU A 61 -13.03 -5.40 3.63
CA LEU A 61 -14.10 -5.13 4.60
C LEU A 61 -14.90 -6.39 4.92
N ALA A 62 -15.28 -7.17 3.91
CA ALA A 62 -16.01 -8.42 4.09
C ALA A 62 -15.20 -9.40 4.94
N SER A 63 -13.93 -9.60 4.57
CA SER A 63 -13.01 -10.48 5.30
C SER A 63 -12.73 -10.00 6.73
N LEU A 64 -12.66 -8.69 6.98
CA LEU A 64 -12.44 -8.14 8.32
C LEU A 64 -13.65 -8.30 9.26
N LEU A 65 -14.87 -8.29 8.70
CA LEU A 65 -16.12 -8.45 9.46
C LEU A 65 -16.58 -9.91 9.57
N GLU A 66 -15.96 -10.82 8.83
CA GLU A 66 -16.24 -12.26 8.90
C GLU A 66 -16.06 -12.77 10.34
N ASP A 67 -17.04 -13.53 10.82
CA ASP A 67 -17.10 -14.05 12.20
C ASP A 67 -16.98 -12.97 13.29
N ARG A 68 -17.41 -11.73 13.01
CA ARG A 68 -17.52 -10.65 14.01
C ARG A 68 -18.97 -10.30 14.28
N ASP A 69 -19.30 -10.06 15.54
CA ASP A 69 -20.62 -9.57 15.92
C ASP A 69 -20.81 -8.13 15.41
N PRO A 70 -21.75 -7.89 14.47
CA PRO A 70 -21.98 -6.56 13.91
C PRO A 70 -22.59 -5.56 14.90
N ARG A 71 -23.12 -6.03 16.04
CA ARG A 71 -23.63 -5.16 17.12
C ARG A 71 -22.51 -4.56 17.95
N LEU A 72 -21.39 -5.26 18.06
CA LEU A 72 -20.22 -4.82 18.82
C LEU A 72 -19.21 -4.11 17.93
N TRP A 73 -19.04 -4.57 16.69
CA TRP A 73 -17.97 -4.11 15.83
C TRP A 73 -18.50 -3.37 14.59
N ARG A 74 -17.77 -2.32 14.21
CA ARG A 74 -17.86 -1.68 12.89
C ARG A 74 -16.47 -1.66 12.28
N ALA A 75 -16.40 -1.67 10.96
CA ALA A 75 -15.15 -1.40 10.27
C ALA A 75 -15.08 0.08 9.89
N GLU A 76 -13.91 0.68 10.09
CA GLU A 76 -13.59 2.01 9.62
C GLU A 76 -12.59 1.91 8.48
N VAL A 77 -12.92 2.55 7.36
CA VAL A 77 -12.16 2.48 6.12
C VAL A 77 -11.64 3.87 5.82
N SER A 78 -10.33 3.99 5.61
CA SER A 78 -9.67 5.23 5.24
C SER A 78 -8.80 5.01 4.02
N ARG A 79 -8.74 6.00 3.13
CA ARG A 79 -7.78 5.97 2.02
C ARG A 79 -6.40 6.27 2.58
N VAL A 80 -5.42 5.45 2.26
CA VAL A 80 -4.02 5.77 2.52
C VAL A 80 -3.64 6.81 1.47
N ALA A 81 -3.55 8.08 1.88
CA ALA A 81 -2.99 9.11 1.02
C ALA A 81 -1.55 8.71 0.67
N GLU A 82 -1.17 8.91 -0.58
CA GLU A 82 0.25 8.85 -0.96
C GLU A 82 1.04 9.77 -0.02
N PRO A 83 2.26 9.39 0.39
CA PRO A 83 3.08 10.27 1.20
C PRO A 83 3.17 11.61 0.47
N LEU A 84 2.73 12.69 1.12
CA LEU A 84 3.02 14.05 0.69
C LEU A 84 4.53 14.12 0.51
N ALA A 85 5.00 14.04 -0.73
CA ALA A 85 6.36 14.39 -1.08
C ALA A 85 6.48 15.87 -0.75
N ARG A 86 6.89 16.14 0.48
CA ARG A 86 7.01 17.49 1.02
C ARG A 86 8.21 18.12 0.33
N ILE A 87 7.90 19.14 -0.47
CA ILE A 87 8.84 20.01 -1.21
C ILE A 87 9.68 20.80 -0.19
#